data_AF-A0AAP0F2C0-F1
#
_entry.id   AF-A0AAP0F2C0-F1
#
_cell.length_a   1.000
_cell.length_b   1.000
_cell.length_c   1.000
_cell.angle_alpha   90.00
_cell.angle_beta   90.00
_cell.angle_gamma   90.00
#
_symmetry.space_group_name_H-M   'P 1'
#
loop_
_entity.id
_entity.type
_entity.pdbx_description
1 polymer ?
#
loop_
_entity_poly.entity_id
_entity_poly.type
_entity_poly.pdbx_seq_one_letter_code
_entity_poly.pdbx_strand_id
1 'polypeptide(L)'
;MEIAEGETSSRPPYTLLPIRLCSEDILFCVDVDLESQIEMKISGPNGRPITRLDSIKQAILLFVHAKLAINPDHRFSIASLGQSASWHRKEFSSEVESAIQGLRVLSASCSSHGQADLTQLFRIAAHEAKKSRQQNRILRVILIYCRSSVKPQHQWLASQKLFTLDVFYLHDKPSPDNCPQDVYDALVDALEHVSEYEGYIFESGQGLSRTLFRQICVLLSHPQQRCGQDDIDIPKSLVRKAESTPGEENIPPSSQ
;
A
#
# COMPACT_ATOMS: atom_id res chain seq x y z
N MET A 1 -18.88 26.15 59.25
CA MET A 1 -18.62 26.26 57.80
C MET A 1 -17.73 25.08 57.46
N GLU A 2 -18.35 23.91 57.27
CA GLU A 2 -17.65 22.69 56.90
C GLU A 2 -17.25 22.77 55.43
N ILE A 3 -15.97 22.58 55.17
CA ILE A 3 -15.38 22.58 53.84
C ILE A 3 -15.66 21.21 53.25
N ALA A 4 -16.44 21.18 52.16
CA ALA A 4 -16.72 19.99 51.39
C ALA A 4 -15.42 19.44 50.76
N GLU A 5 -15.10 18.19 51.07
CA GLU A 5 -14.04 17.43 50.42
C GLU A 5 -14.43 17.20 48.95
N GLY A 6 -13.53 17.62 48.05
CA GLY A 6 -13.70 17.43 46.61
C GLY A 6 -13.51 15.97 46.25
N GLU A 7 -14.57 15.36 45.73
CA GLU A 7 -14.51 14.06 45.05
C GLU A 7 -13.59 14.17 43.83
N THR A 8 -12.36 13.66 43.96
CA THR A 8 -11.48 13.40 42.82
C THR A 8 -12.07 12.25 42.02
N SER A 9 -12.89 12.59 41.01
CA SER A 9 -13.33 11.66 39.96
C SER A 9 -12.11 11.15 39.19
N SER A 10 -11.56 10.01 39.64
CA SER A 10 -10.55 9.27 38.88
C SER A 10 -11.23 8.67 37.66
N ARG A 11 -11.08 9.30 36.49
CA ARG A 11 -11.45 8.67 35.23
C ARG A 11 -10.74 7.33 35.11
N PRO A 12 -11.43 6.25 34.73
CA PRO A 12 -10.78 4.95 34.59
C PRO A 12 -9.65 5.06 33.57
N PRO A 13 -8.52 4.35 33.80
CA PRO A 13 -7.42 4.34 32.85
C PRO A 13 -7.92 3.86 31.49
N TYR A 14 -7.54 4.57 30.44
CA TYR A 14 -7.83 4.19 29.07
C TYR A 14 -7.35 2.75 28.83
N THR A 15 -8.29 1.85 28.57
CA THR A 15 -8.01 0.43 28.34
C THR A 15 -8.44 0.08 26.93
N LEU A 16 -7.49 -0.33 26.10
CA LEU A 16 -7.79 -0.84 24.77
C LEU A 16 -8.48 -2.20 24.91
N LEU A 17 -9.67 -2.32 24.31
CA LEU A 17 -10.32 -3.62 24.20
C LEU A 17 -9.43 -4.53 23.33
N PRO A 18 -9.20 -5.79 23.73
CA PRO A 18 -8.45 -6.73 22.91
C PRO A 18 -9.27 -7.05 21.65
N ILE A 19 -8.91 -6.42 20.53
CA ILE A 19 -9.46 -6.73 19.21
C ILE A 19 -8.55 -7.79 18.59
N ARG A 20 -9.10 -8.99 18.35
CA ARG A 20 -8.42 -9.98 17.52
C ARG A 20 -8.61 -9.61 16.06
N LEU A 21 -7.53 -9.26 15.40
CA LEU A 21 -7.52 -9.06 13.95
C LEU A 21 -7.52 -10.39 13.24
N CYS A 22 -8.25 -10.45 12.13
CA CYS A 22 -8.17 -11.59 11.23
C CYS A 22 -6.78 -11.66 10.59
N SER A 23 -6.28 -12.86 10.32
CA SER A 23 -5.13 -12.99 9.44
C SER A 23 -5.52 -12.62 8.00
N GLU A 24 -4.61 -11.98 7.28
CA GLU A 24 -4.81 -11.54 5.89
C GLU A 24 -4.28 -12.58 4.89
N ASP A 25 -5.07 -12.84 3.84
CA ASP A 25 -4.58 -13.32 2.55
C ASP A 25 -4.38 -12.10 1.65
N ILE A 26 -3.17 -11.89 1.15
CA ILE A 26 -2.78 -10.68 0.43
C ILE A 26 -2.39 -11.05 -1.00
N LEU A 27 -3.18 -10.58 -1.98
CA LEU A 27 -2.92 -10.75 -3.40
C LEU A 27 -2.29 -9.47 -3.96
N PHE A 28 -1.03 -9.55 -4.38
CA PHE A 28 -0.41 -8.47 -5.14
C PHE A 28 -0.76 -8.64 -6.62
N CYS A 29 -1.30 -7.60 -7.25
CA CYS A 29 -1.49 -7.56 -8.69
C CYS A 29 -0.59 -6.48 -9.27
N VAL A 30 0.40 -6.87 -10.07
CA VAL A 30 1.40 -5.95 -10.65
C VAL A 30 1.13 -5.73 -12.12
N ASP A 31 0.96 -4.48 -12.53
CA ASP A 31 0.92 -4.10 -13.93
C ASP A 31 2.28 -4.33 -14.60
N VAL A 32 2.28 -5.15 -15.64
CA VAL A 32 3.47 -5.57 -16.39
C VAL A 32 3.52 -4.94 -17.78
N ASP A 33 2.81 -3.83 -18.00
CA ASP A 33 2.90 -3.06 -19.24
C ASP A 33 4.29 -2.46 -19.48
N LEU A 34 4.51 -1.91 -20.68
CA LEU A 34 5.78 -1.32 -21.09
C LEU A 34 6.24 -0.22 -20.13
N GLU A 35 5.31 0.58 -19.58
CA GLU A 35 5.63 1.64 -18.62
C GLU A 35 6.26 1.12 -17.32
N SER A 36 6.10 -0.16 -16.99
CA SER A 36 6.79 -0.78 -15.85
C SER A 36 8.31 -0.91 -16.05
N GLN A 37 8.81 -0.74 -17.29
CA GLN A 37 10.24 -0.68 -17.61
C GLN A 37 10.86 0.70 -17.46
N ILE A 38 10.06 1.75 -17.22
CA ILE A 38 10.59 3.10 -17.06
C ILE A 38 11.56 3.14 -15.89
N GLU A 39 12.73 3.75 -16.12
CA GLU A 39 13.76 3.90 -15.12
C GLU A 39 13.31 4.88 -14.02
N MET A 40 13.60 4.51 -12.77
CA MET A 40 13.45 5.39 -11.63
C MET A 40 14.58 6.42 -11.62
N LYS A 41 14.32 7.61 -11.09
CA LYS A 41 15.28 8.73 -11.09
C LYS A 41 16.56 8.48 -10.30
N ILE A 42 16.53 7.54 -9.36
CA ILE A 42 17.68 7.20 -8.54
C ILE A 42 18.17 5.83 -8.99
N SER A 43 19.43 5.76 -9.42
CA SER A 43 20.09 4.51 -9.75
C SER A 43 20.15 3.58 -8.54
N GLY A 44 20.00 2.28 -8.79
CA GLY A 44 20.18 1.24 -7.78
C GLY A 44 21.63 1.08 -7.31
N PRO A 45 21.92 0.03 -6.53
CA PRO A 45 23.27 -0.26 -6.05
C PRO A 45 24.29 -0.24 -7.21
N ASN A 46 25.44 0.39 -7.00
CA ASN A 46 26.52 0.55 -7.97
C ASN A 46 26.17 1.40 -9.21
N GLY A 47 25.16 2.28 -9.12
CA GLY A 47 24.81 3.19 -10.21
C GLY A 47 24.05 2.54 -11.37
N ARG A 48 23.61 1.28 -11.22
CA ARG A 48 22.80 0.61 -12.24
C ARG A 48 21.41 1.24 -12.33
N PRO A 49 20.86 1.48 -13.53
CA PRO A 49 19.47 1.87 -13.66
C PRO A 49 18.56 0.82 -13.01
N ILE A 50 17.52 1.29 -12.32
CA ILE A 50 16.50 0.45 -11.70
C ILE A 50 15.15 0.82 -12.29
N THR A 51 14.41 -0.16 -12.81
CA THR A 51 13.09 0.09 -13.38
C THR A 51 12.02 0.24 -12.30
N ARG A 52 10.83 0.72 -12.69
CA ARG A 52 9.63 0.66 -11.83
C ARG A 52 9.39 -0.78 -11.38
N LEU A 53 9.40 -1.75 -12.29
CA LEU A 53 9.16 -3.16 -11.97
C LEU A 53 10.18 -3.71 -10.96
N ASP A 54 11.47 -3.37 -11.10
CA ASP A 54 12.50 -3.79 -10.15
C ASP A 54 12.26 -3.18 -8.75
N SER A 55 11.89 -1.91 -8.70
CA SER A 55 11.55 -1.22 -7.45
C SER A 55 10.30 -1.82 -6.80
N ILE A 56 9.28 -2.17 -7.59
CA ILE A 56 8.06 -2.83 -7.13
C ILE A 56 8.39 -4.20 -6.53
N LYS A 57 9.22 -5.02 -7.19
CA LYS A 57 9.65 -6.33 -6.67
C LYS A 57 10.35 -6.19 -5.31
N GLN A 58 11.26 -5.22 -5.18
CA GLN A 58 11.95 -4.97 -3.91
C GLN A 58 10.98 -4.47 -2.82
N ALA A 59 10.04 -3.59 -3.18
CA ALA A 59 9.04 -3.08 -2.25
C ALA A 59 8.11 -4.20 -1.76
N ILE A 60 7.62 -5.08 -2.64
CA ILE A 60 6.79 -6.23 -2.25
C ILE A 60 7.56 -7.16 -1.33
N LEU A 61 8.84 -7.44 -1.62
CA LEU A 61 9.66 -8.30 -0.77
C LEU A 61 9.84 -7.69 0.64
N LEU A 62 10.11 -6.39 0.73
CA LEU A 62 10.14 -5.66 2.00
C LEU A 62 8.81 -5.80 2.75
N PHE A 63 7.69 -5.61 2.05
CA PHE A 63 6.37 -5.75 2.64
C PHE A 63 6.13 -7.15 3.21
N VAL A 64 6.41 -8.20 2.43
CA VAL A 64 6.19 -9.60 2.85
C VAL A 64 7.00 -9.90 4.11
N HIS A 65 8.29 -9.54 4.14
CA HIS A 65 9.12 -9.73 5.33
C HIS A 65 8.59 -8.98 6.55
N ALA A 66 8.26 -7.69 6.40
CA ALA A 66 7.77 -6.88 7.50
C ALA A 66 6.41 -7.35 8.01
N LYS A 67 5.51 -7.75 7.09
CA LYS A 67 4.16 -8.20 7.43
C LYS A 67 4.17 -9.57 8.12
N LEU A 68 5.03 -10.49 7.69
CA LEU A 68 5.25 -11.77 8.40
C LEU A 68 5.88 -11.59 9.77
N ALA A 69 6.77 -10.60 9.94
CA ALA A 69 7.33 -10.27 11.25
C ALA A 69 6.26 -9.73 12.22
N ILE A 70 5.23 -9.05 11.71
CA ILE A 70 4.07 -8.61 12.51
C ILE A 70 3.17 -9.79 12.87
N ASN A 71 2.83 -10.64 11.90
CA ASN A 71 2.07 -11.86 12.12
C ASN A 71 2.45 -12.93 11.08
N PRO A 72 3.02 -14.07 11.51
CA PRO A 72 3.51 -15.11 10.61
C PRO A 72 2.38 -15.90 9.92
N ASP A 73 1.13 -15.75 10.38
CA ASP A 73 -0.02 -16.42 9.76
C ASP A 73 -0.56 -15.66 8.54
N HIS A 74 -0.01 -14.49 8.18
CA HIS A 74 -0.32 -13.83 6.91
C HIS A 74 0.18 -14.66 5.71
N ARG A 75 -0.60 -14.67 4.62
CA ARG A 75 -0.24 -15.39 3.39
C ARG A 75 -0.31 -14.48 2.18
N PHE A 76 0.51 -14.78 1.19
CA PHE A 76 0.71 -13.93 0.03
C PHE A 76 0.57 -14.72 -1.26
N SER A 77 0.13 -14.02 -2.30
CA SER A 77 0.13 -14.53 -3.67
C SER A 77 0.37 -13.40 -4.66
N ILE A 78 0.82 -13.74 -5.87
CA ILE A 78 1.23 -12.77 -6.90
C ILE A 78 0.41 -13.00 -8.18
N ALA A 79 -0.11 -11.92 -8.75
CA ALA A 79 -0.75 -11.84 -10.05
C ALA A 79 -0.09 -10.75 -10.90
N SER A 80 -0.22 -10.86 -12.21
CA SER A 80 0.19 -9.81 -13.16
C SER A 80 -1.01 -9.27 -13.91
N LEU A 81 -0.97 -7.98 -14.26
CA LEU A 81 -1.95 -7.31 -15.10
C LEU A 81 -1.32 -6.96 -16.46
N GLY A 82 -1.77 -7.66 -17.51
CA GLY A 82 -1.52 -7.28 -18.91
C GLY A 82 -2.80 -6.66 -19.48
N GLN A 83 -3.35 -7.21 -20.56
CA GLN A 83 -4.73 -6.88 -20.98
C GLN A 83 -5.77 -7.25 -19.92
N SER A 84 -5.56 -8.38 -19.25
CA SER A 84 -6.37 -8.85 -18.12
C SER A 84 -5.46 -9.45 -17.04
N ALA A 85 -6.01 -9.69 -15.85
CA ALA A 85 -5.25 -10.25 -14.74
C ALA A 85 -4.97 -11.75 -14.90
N SER A 86 -3.73 -12.14 -14.64
CA SER A 86 -3.27 -13.53 -14.59
C SER A 86 -2.73 -13.86 -13.21
N TRP A 87 -3.32 -14.86 -12.54
CA TRP A 87 -2.90 -15.28 -11.20
C TRP A 87 -1.85 -16.38 -11.28
N HIS A 88 -0.65 -16.10 -10.75
CA HIS A 88 0.49 -17.02 -10.75
C HIS A 88 0.41 -17.95 -9.55
N ARG A 89 0.74 -19.23 -9.73
CA ARG A 89 0.77 -20.29 -8.69
C ARG A 89 -0.54 -20.60 -7.96
N LYS A 90 -1.57 -19.75 -8.10
CA LYS A 90 -2.97 -19.97 -7.68
C LYS A 90 -3.14 -20.47 -6.23
N GLU A 91 -2.22 -20.10 -5.36
CA GLU A 91 -2.21 -20.48 -3.95
C GLU A 91 -1.63 -19.34 -3.10
N PHE A 92 -2.05 -19.27 -1.85
CA PHE A 92 -1.54 -18.35 -0.85
C PHE A 92 -0.53 -19.08 0.05
N SER A 93 0.61 -18.45 0.32
CA SER A 93 1.66 -19.02 1.15
C SER A 93 2.25 -17.98 2.11
N SER A 94 2.62 -18.42 3.31
CA SER A 94 3.39 -17.63 4.29
C SER A 94 4.90 -17.72 4.06
N GLU A 95 5.35 -18.53 3.08
CA GLU A 95 6.76 -18.73 2.80
C GLU A 95 7.34 -17.61 1.93
N VAL A 96 8.39 -16.96 2.41
CA VAL A 96 9.09 -15.90 1.69
C VAL A 96 9.59 -16.36 0.32
N GLU A 97 10.13 -17.59 0.23
CA GLU A 97 10.64 -18.12 -1.05
C GLU A 97 9.51 -18.26 -2.09
N SER A 98 8.28 -18.55 -1.67
CA SER A 98 7.14 -18.59 -2.58
C SER A 98 6.85 -17.22 -3.19
N ALA A 99 6.92 -16.16 -2.37
CA ALA A 99 6.79 -14.78 -2.83
C ALA A 99 7.95 -14.38 -3.77
N ILE A 100 9.20 -14.69 -3.42
CA ILE A 100 10.37 -14.44 -4.28
C ILE A 100 10.18 -15.09 -5.64
N GLN A 101 9.77 -16.35 -5.65
CA GLN A 101 9.58 -17.08 -6.90
C GLN A 101 8.38 -16.58 -7.70
N GLY A 102 7.31 -16.13 -7.05
CA GLY A 102 6.21 -15.42 -7.72
C GLY A 102 6.66 -14.12 -8.38
N LEU A 103 7.50 -13.34 -7.69
CA LEU A 103 8.08 -12.10 -8.21
C LEU A 103 9.06 -12.34 -9.37
N ARG A 104 9.79 -13.47 -9.38
CA ARG A 104 10.66 -13.85 -10.51
C ARG A 104 9.89 -14.08 -11.82
N VAL A 105 8.63 -14.52 -11.74
CA VAL A 105 7.78 -14.76 -12.93
C VAL A 105 7.29 -13.45 -13.55
N LEU A 106 7.25 -12.35 -12.79
CA LEU A 106 6.86 -11.05 -13.33
C LEU A 106 7.91 -10.53 -14.29
N SER A 107 7.53 -10.40 -15.56
CA SER A 107 8.31 -9.77 -16.61
C SER A 107 7.48 -8.66 -17.26
N ALA A 108 8.08 -7.49 -17.45
CA ALA A 108 7.42 -6.46 -18.22
C ALA A 108 7.28 -6.86 -19.69
N SER A 109 6.28 -6.26 -20.32
CA SER A 109 5.94 -6.53 -21.70
C SER A 109 6.80 -5.68 -22.63
N CYS A 110 7.20 -6.26 -23.76
CA CYS A 110 7.99 -5.55 -24.77
C CYS A 110 7.17 -4.50 -25.55
N SER A 111 5.85 -4.52 -25.41
CA SER A 111 4.91 -3.60 -26.05
C SER A 111 3.79 -3.24 -25.07
N SER A 112 3.16 -2.09 -25.28
CA SER A 112 1.97 -1.74 -24.50
C SER A 112 0.79 -2.65 -24.86
N HIS A 113 0.00 -3.03 -23.86
CA HIS A 113 -1.20 -3.84 -24.02
C HIS A 113 -2.41 -3.04 -24.52
N GLY A 114 -2.37 -1.71 -24.42
CA GLY A 114 -3.44 -0.80 -24.87
C GLY A 114 -4.75 -0.85 -24.07
N GLN A 115 -4.99 -1.90 -23.28
CA GLN A 115 -6.17 -2.09 -22.44
C GLN A 115 -5.79 -2.69 -21.08
N ALA A 116 -6.53 -2.33 -20.03
CA ALA A 116 -6.35 -2.87 -18.69
C ALA A 116 -7.71 -3.27 -18.08
N ASP A 117 -8.10 -4.53 -18.23
CA ASP A 117 -9.35 -5.07 -17.68
C ASP A 117 -9.14 -5.72 -16.29
N LEU A 118 -9.72 -5.09 -15.26
CA LEU A 118 -9.70 -5.57 -13.88
C LEU A 118 -10.81 -6.60 -13.58
N THR A 119 -11.72 -6.88 -14.51
CA THR A 119 -12.85 -7.81 -14.30
C THR A 119 -12.37 -9.17 -13.79
N GLN A 120 -11.32 -9.71 -14.40
CA GLN A 120 -10.78 -11.01 -14.01
C GLN A 120 -10.12 -10.96 -12.62
N LEU A 121 -9.44 -9.85 -12.28
CA LEU A 121 -8.86 -9.65 -10.95
C LEU A 121 -9.96 -9.68 -9.89
N PHE A 122 -11.06 -8.97 -10.13
CA PHE A 122 -12.17 -8.89 -9.18
C PHE A 122 -12.91 -10.23 -9.04
N ARG A 123 -13.04 -11.01 -10.12
CA ARG A 123 -13.57 -12.38 -10.05
C ARG A 123 -12.69 -13.29 -9.19
N ILE A 124 -11.38 -13.25 -9.40
CA ILE A 124 -10.42 -14.02 -8.60
C ILE A 124 -10.50 -13.60 -7.13
N ALA A 125 -10.43 -12.29 -6.86
CA ALA A 125 -10.47 -11.75 -5.51
C ALA A 125 -11.79 -12.09 -4.79
N ALA A 126 -12.94 -11.92 -5.44
CA ALA A 126 -14.23 -12.26 -4.84
C ALA A 126 -14.37 -13.75 -4.52
N HIS A 127 -13.83 -14.63 -5.36
CA HIS A 127 -13.83 -16.07 -5.13
C HIS A 127 -12.92 -16.45 -3.96
N GLU A 128 -11.69 -15.95 -3.95
CA GLU A 128 -10.72 -16.23 -2.89
C GLU A 128 -11.14 -15.59 -1.56
N ALA A 129 -11.78 -14.42 -1.57
CA ALA A 129 -12.31 -13.79 -0.36
C ALA A 129 -13.34 -14.67 0.35
N LYS A 130 -14.21 -15.35 -0.40
CA LYS A 130 -15.18 -16.30 0.19
C LYS A 130 -14.47 -17.48 0.85
N LYS A 131 -13.39 -17.99 0.25
CA LYS A 131 -12.57 -19.06 0.84
C LYS A 131 -11.81 -18.59 2.08
N SER A 132 -11.18 -17.40 2.03
CA SER A 132 -10.48 -16.81 3.17
C SER A 132 -11.42 -16.64 4.36
N ARG A 133 -12.65 -16.16 4.14
CA ARG A 133 -13.66 -16.02 5.20
C ARG A 133 -14.04 -17.35 5.85
N GLN A 134 -14.10 -18.45 5.10
CA GLN A 134 -14.33 -19.79 5.67
C GLN A 134 -13.21 -20.21 6.63
N GLN A 135 -12.02 -19.63 6.51
CA GLN A 135 -10.87 -19.85 7.37
C GLN A 135 -10.69 -18.76 8.45
N ASN A 136 -11.69 -17.88 8.64
CA ASN A 136 -11.61 -16.69 9.51
C ASN A 136 -10.51 -15.69 9.13
N ARG A 137 -10.28 -15.55 7.83
CA ARG A 137 -9.28 -14.64 7.23
C ARG A 137 -9.97 -13.59 6.37
N ILE A 138 -9.31 -12.46 6.18
CA ILE A 138 -9.76 -11.43 5.23
C ILE A 138 -8.87 -11.44 3.98
N LEU A 139 -9.46 -11.12 2.83
CA LEU A 139 -8.69 -10.95 1.60
C LEU A 139 -8.43 -9.46 1.36
N ARG A 140 -7.17 -9.16 1.02
CA ARG A 140 -6.71 -7.86 0.60
C ARG A 140 -6.03 -7.96 -0.75
N VAL A 141 -6.36 -7.06 -1.66
CA VAL A 141 -5.73 -6.93 -2.96
C VAL A 141 -4.91 -5.65 -2.96
N ILE A 142 -3.64 -5.73 -3.33
CA ILE A 142 -2.78 -4.56 -3.54
C ILE A 142 -2.46 -4.49 -5.03
N LEU A 143 -3.11 -3.56 -5.73
CA LEU A 143 -2.90 -3.30 -7.15
C LEU A 143 -1.78 -2.28 -7.32
N ILE A 144 -0.76 -2.62 -8.11
CA ILE A 144 0.29 -1.69 -8.52
C ILE A 144 0.11 -1.40 -10.01
N TYR A 145 -0.46 -0.24 -10.32
CA TYR A 145 -0.80 0.21 -11.67
C TYR A 145 0.27 1.15 -12.22
N CYS A 146 0.70 0.94 -13.46
CA CYS A 146 1.86 1.65 -14.02
C CYS A 146 1.58 2.47 -15.28
N ARG A 147 0.38 2.40 -15.87
CA ARG A 147 0.06 3.06 -17.14
C ARG A 147 -0.47 4.47 -16.96
N SER A 148 0.07 5.41 -17.71
CA SER A 148 -0.26 6.84 -17.58
C SER A 148 -1.41 7.28 -18.50
N SER A 149 -1.68 6.52 -19.56
CA SER A 149 -2.67 6.88 -20.60
C SER A 149 -3.84 5.90 -20.75
N VAL A 150 -3.82 4.78 -20.03
CA VAL A 150 -4.84 3.73 -20.14
C VAL A 150 -5.66 3.74 -18.88
N LYS A 151 -6.98 3.94 -18.99
CA LYS A 151 -7.89 3.81 -17.85
C LYS A 151 -8.13 2.32 -17.57
N PRO A 152 -8.04 1.86 -16.31
CA PRO A 152 -8.53 0.53 -15.98
C PRO A 152 -10.04 0.46 -16.22
N GLN A 153 -10.50 -0.66 -16.75
CA GLN A 153 -11.92 -0.93 -16.98
C GLN A 153 -12.33 -2.18 -16.22
N HIS A 154 -13.60 -2.28 -15.83
CA HIS A 154 -14.15 -3.51 -15.29
C HIS A 154 -15.66 -3.63 -15.56
N GLN A 155 -16.11 -4.86 -15.73
CA GLN A 155 -17.53 -5.24 -15.79
C GLN A 155 -17.93 -5.97 -14.51
N TRP A 156 -17.69 -5.30 -13.37
CA TRP A 156 -18.02 -5.84 -12.05
C TRP A 156 -19.41 -5.41 -11.62
N LEU A 157 -20.40 -6.23 -11.96
CA LEU A 157 -21.81 -5.98 -11.71
C LEU A 157 -22.24 -6.29 -10.27
N ALA A 158 -21.39 -6.97 -9.50
CA ALA A 158 -21.72 -7.32 -8.12
C ALA A 158 -21.46 -6.13 -7.20
N SER A 159 -22.46 -5.73 -6.43
CA SER A 159 -22.32 -4.74 -5.34
C SER A 159 -21.66 -5.33 -4.08
N GLN A 160 -21.10 -6.54 -4.16
CA GLN A 160 -20.53 -7.24 -3.02
C GLN A 160 -19.12 -6.75 -2.75
N LYS A 161 -18.94 -6.14 -1.57
CA LYS A 161 -17.64 -5.74 -1.02
C LYS A 161 -17.06 -6.89 -0.19
N LEU A 162 -16.34 -7.80 -0.85
CA LEU A 162 -15.84 -9.04 -0.24
C LEU A 162 -14.38 -8.99 0.19
N PHE A 163 -13.62 -8.06 -0.37
CA PHE A 163 -12.19 -7.89 -0.13
C PHE A 163 -11.88 -6.40 -0.04
N THR A 164 -10.68 -6.05 0.41
CA THR A 164 -10.21 -4.65 0.42
C THR A 164 -9.23 -4.43 -0.74
N LEU A 165 -9.40 -3.36 -1.52
CA LEU A 165 -8.47 -2.98 -2.58
C LEU A 165 -7.62 -1.79 -2.12
N ASP A 166 -6.31 -1.93 -2.17
CA ASP A 166 -5.37 -0.81 -2.13
C ASP A 166 -4.70 -0.64 -3.49
N VAL A 167 -4.35 0.59 -3.83
CA VAL A 167 -3.77 0.95 -5.13
C VAL A 167 -2.47 1.74 -4.95
N PHE A 168 -1.44 1.32 -5.67
CA PHE A 168 -0.27 2.14 -6.00
C PHE A 168 -0.37 2.56 -7.46
N TYR A 169 -0.48 3.86 -7.70
CA TYR A 169 -0.47 4.42 -9.04
C TYR A 169 0.89 5.06 -9.35
N LEU A 170 1.71 4.38 -10.15
CA LEU A 170 3.01 4.87 -10.60
C LEU A 170 2.88 5.35 -12.04
N HIS A 171 3.09 6.64 -12.28
CA HIS A 171 2.82 7.22 -13.59
C HIS A 171 3.89 8.22 -14.00
N ASP A 172 3.88 8.60 -15.26
CA ASP A 172 4.62 9.76 -15.75
C ASP A 172 3.87 11.05 -15.46
N LYS A 173 4.60 12.16 -15.47
CA LYS A 173 3.95 13.47 -15.36
C LYS A 173 2.97 13.69 -16.52
N PRO A 174 1.89 14.46 -16.28
CA PRO A 174 0.98 14.88 -17.33
C PRO A 174 1.72 15.46 -18.54
N SER A 175 1.32 15.03 -19.73
CA SER A 175 1.84 15.42 -21.04
C SER A 175 0.69 15.44 -22.05
N PRO A 176 0.89 15.95 -23.28
CA PRO A 176 -0.16 15.90 -24.30
C PRO A 176 -0.63 14.48 -24.67
N ASP A 177 0.20 13.46 -24.41
CA ASP A 177 -0.04 12.07 -24.79
C ASP A 177 -0.59 11.21 -23.63
N ASN A 178 -0.76 11.80 -22.44
CA ASN A 178 -1.27 11.09 -21.26
C ASN A 178 -2.20 11.96 -20.40
N CYS A 179 -3.09 11.33 -19.63
CA CYS A 179 -3.88 12.02 -18.62
C CYS A 179 -3.91 11.17 -17.34
N PRO A 180 -2.90 11.32 -16.47
CA PRO A 180 -2.84 10.55 -15.23
C PRO A 180 -4.04 10.78 -14.31
N GLN A 181 -4.64 11.98 -14.34
CA GLN A 181 -5.83 12.30 -13.56
C GLN A 181 -7.00 11.38 -13.92
N ASP A 182 -7.27 11.21 -15.22
CA ASP A 182 -8.34 10.34 -15.70
C ASP A 182 -8.15 8.88 -15.29
N VAL A 183 -6.90 8.43 -15.19
CA VAL A 183 -6.55 7.07 -14.74
C VAL A 183 -6.72 6.97 -13.22
N TYR A 184 -6.27 7.97 -12.49
CA TYR A 184 -6.44 8.06 -11.04
C TYR A 184 -7.93 8.00 -10.66
N ASP A 185 -8.77 8.81 -11.31
CA ASP A 185 -10.22 8.83 -11.05
C ASP A 185 -10.84 7.44 -11.28
N ALA A 186 -10.48 6.76 -12.38
CA ALA A 186 -10.94 5.40 -12.66
C ALA A 186 -10.45 4.36 -11.62
N LEU A 187 -9.25 4.55 -11.05
CA LEU A 187 -8.73 3.70 -9.97
C LEU A 187 -9.47 3.95 -8.64
N VAL A 188 -9.80 5.21 -8.33
CA VAL A 188 -10.63 5.59 -7.17
C VAL A 188 -12.01 4.96 -7.28
N ASP A 189 -12.68 5.12 -8.42
CA ASP A 189 -14.00 4.53 -8.69
C ASP A 189 -13.98 3.01 -8.46
N ALA A 190 -12.96 2.33 -9.00
CA ALA A 190 -12.80 0.90 -8.85
C ALA A 190 -12.57 0.48 -7.37
N LEU A 191 -11.76 1.25 -6.64
CA LEU A 191 -11.45 1.04 -5.23
C LEU A 191 -12.68 1.21 -4.34
N GLU A 192 -13.45 2.27 -4.54
CA GLU A 192 -14.68 2.53 -3.77
C GLU A 192 -15.76 1.46 -4.01
N HIS A 193 -15.84 0.98 -5.25
CA HIS A 193 -16.85 0.00 -5.67
C HIS A 193 -16.65 -1.37 -5.02
N VAL A 194 -15.41 -1.83 -4.85
CA VAL A 194 -15.12 -3.22 -4.43
C VAL A 194 -14.70 -3.38 -2.97
N SER A 195 -14.23 -2.32 -2.31
CA SER A 195 -13.56 -2.44 -1.01
C SER A 195 -14.51 -2.60 0.18
N GLU A 196 -14.31 -3.64 0.99
CA GLU A 196 -15.01 -3.92 2.25
C GLU A 196 -14.62 -2.96 3.38
N TYR A 197 -13.32 -2.86 3.64
CA TYR A 197 -12.74 -1.84 4.50
C TYR A 197 -12.26 -0.67 3.63
N GLU A 198 -11.92 0.45 4.26
CA GLU A 198 -11.37 1.60 3.54
C GLU A 198 -10.11 1.19 2.77
N GLY A 199 -10.14 1.39 1.45
CA GLY A 199 -9.01 1.15 0.56
C GLY A 199 -8.13 2.39 0.48
N TYR A 200 -6.82 2.21 0.43
CA TYR A 200 -5.89 3.33 0.26
C TYR A 200 -5.40 3.41 -1.19
N ILE A 201 -5.29 4.63 -1.71
CA ILE A 201 -4.70 4.90 -3.03
C ILE A 201 -3.52 5.86 -2.89
N PHE A 202 -2.36 5.47 -3.40
CA PHE A 202 -1.16 6.29 -3.39
C PHE A 202 -0.66 6.53 -4.81
N GLU A 203 -0.47 7.78 -5.18
CA GLU A 203 0.14 8.13 -6.47
C GLU A 203 1.61 8.54 -6.35
N SER A 204 2.36 8.35 -7.44
CA SER A 204 3.73 8.85 -7.57
C SER A 204 4.10 9.10 -9.05
N GLY A 205 4.03 10.36 -9.47
CA GLY A 205 4.47 10.82 -10.79
C GLY A 205 5.97 11.13 -10.93
N GLN A 206 6.77 10.97 -9.87
CA GLN A 206 8.16 11.45 -9.84
C GLN A 206 9.22 10.38 -10.11
N GLY A 207 8.87 9.10 -10.17
CA GLY A 207 9.85 8.02 -10.36
C GLY A 207 10.87 7.90 -9.22
N LEU A 208 10.54 8.32 -7.99
CA LEU A 208 11.41 8.20 -6.83
C LEU A 208 11.08 6.90 -6.08
N SER A 209 12.02 5.94 -6.08
CA SER A 209 11.82 4.64 -5.42
C SER A 209 11.57 4.78 -3.92
N ARG A 210 12.21 5.76 -3.28
CA ARG A 210 11.97 6.10 -1.86
C ARG A 210 10.51 6.40 -1.54
N THR A 211 9.77 7.02 -2.46
CA THR A 211 8.34 7.32 -2.26
C THR A 211 7.54 6.03 -2.20
N LEU A 212 7.78 5.10 -3.14
CA LEU A 212 7.17 3.78 -3.15
C LEU A 212 7.47 3.01 -1.85
N PHE A 213 8.73 2.98 -1.41
CA PHE A 213 9.10 2.32 -0.15
C PHE A 213 8.45 2.96 1.08
N ARG A 214 8.29 4.28 1.10
CA ARG A 214 7.58 4.95 2.21
C ARG A 214 6.11 4.56 2.22
N GLN A 215 5.44 4.59 1.08
CA GLN A 215 4.01 4.32 1.01
C GLN A 215 3.71 2.82 1.24
N ILE A 216 4.57 1.90 0.81
CA ILE A 216 4.38 0.47 1.10
C ILE A 216 4.49 0.15 2.60
N CYS A 217 5.33 0.90 3.34
CA CYS A 217 5.37 0.81 4.79
C CYS A 217 4.06 1.28 5.44
N VAL A 218 3.36 2.26 4.87
CA VAL A 218 2.03 2.69 5.36
C VAL A 218 1.00 1.57 5.16
N LEU A 219 1.07 0.86 4.03
CA LEU A 219 0.20 -0.29 3.77
C LEU A 219 0.47 -1.49 4.67
N LEU A 220 1.54 -1.54 5.46
CA LEU A 220 1.73 -2.59 6.47
C LEU A 220 0.63 -2.56 7.54
N SER A 221 -0.06 -1.42 7.70
CA SER A 221 -1.23 -1.33 8.56
C SER A 221 -2.31 -2.36 8.16
N HIS A 222 -2.97 -2.91 9.16
CA HIS A 222 -4.02 -3.90 8.98
C HIS A 222 -5.34 -3.19 8.57
N PRO A 223 -6.11 -3.67 7.57
CA PRO A 223 -7.33 -3.00 7.11
C PRO A 223 -8.37 -2.76 8.23
N GLN A 224 -8.50 -3.67 9.19
CA GLN A 224 -9.39 -3.53 10.35
C GLN A 224 -8.88 -2.57 11.45
N GLN A 225 -7.65 -2.05 11.35
CA GLN A 225 -7.04 -1.19 12.38
C GLN A 225 -6.67 0.20 11.89
N ARG A 226 -6.35 0.35 10.60
CA ARG A 226 -5.93 1.64 10.06
C ARG A 226 -7.08 2.65 10.12
N CYS A 227 -6.74 3.90 10.35
CA CYS A 227 -7.67 5.02 10.25
C CYS A 227 -8.02 5.30 8.78
N GLY A 228 -8.75 6.39 8.51
CA GLY A 228 -8.91 6.82 7.14
C GLY A 228 -7.64 7.38 6.54
N GLN A 229 -7.53 7.31 5.21
CA GLN A 229 -6.32 7.77 4.52
C GLN A 229 -6.05 9.26 4.76
N ASP A 230 -7.11 10.06 4.83
CA ASP A 230 -7.03 11.50 5.13
C ASP A 230 -6.61 11.80 6.57
N ASP A 231 -6.79 10.83 7.49
CA ASP A 231 -6.44 10.94 8.90
C ASP A 231 -5.01 10.45 9.20
N ILE A 232 -4.25 10.05 8.17
CA ILE A 232 -2.87 9.57 8.37
C ILE A 232 -1.96 10.74 8.73
N ASP A 233 -1.67 10.89 10.03
CA ASP A 233 -0.62 11.78 10.52
C ASP A 233 0.69 10.98 10.69
N ILE A 234 1.55 10.98 9.66
CA ILE A 234 2.90 10.40 9.78
C ILE A 234 3.78 11.41 10.52
N PRO A 235 4.25 11.10 11.75
CA PRO A 235 5.06 12.03 12.52
C PRO A 235 6.27 12.49 11.71
N LYS A 236 6.48 13.80 11.65
CA LYS A 236 7.68 14.37 11.03
C LYS A 236 8.92 13.82 11.73
N SER A 237 9.99 13.59 10.96
CA SER A 237 11.25 13.05 11.48
C SER A 237 11.68 13.77 12.77
N LEU A 238 11.80 12.99 13.86
CA LEU A 238 12.23 13.49 15.17
C LEU A 238 13.64 14.10 15.13
N VAL A 239 14.43 13.77 14.11
CA VAL A 239 15.82 14.23 13.94
C VAL A 239 15.90 15.75 13.77
N ARG A 240 14.86 16.42 13.24
CA ARG A 240 14.86 17.90 13.12
C ARG A 240 14.68 18.63 14.46
N LYS A 241 14.30 17.93 15.53
CA LYS A 241 14.12 18.54 16.87
C LYS A 241 15.38 18.51 17.74
N ALA A 242 16.46 17.88 17.27
CA ALA A 242 17.71 17.76 18.03
C ALA A 242 18.69 18.94 17.83
N GLU A 243 18.40 19.90 16.93
CA GLU A 243 19.31 21.02 16.61
C GLU A 243 18.81 22.38 17.12
N SER A 244 17.98 22.41 18.15
CA SER A 244 17.63 23.64 18.87
C SER A 244 17.85 23.49 20.37
N THR A 245 19.11 23.38 20.79
CA THR A 245 19.50 23.85 22.12
C THR A 245 19.23 25.36 22.19
N PRO A 246 18.43 25.85 23.15
CA PRO A 246 18.32 27.29 23.38
C PRO A 246 19.70 27.81 23.81
N GLY A 247 20.15 28.87 23.15
CA GLY A 247 21.41 29.53 23.44
C GLY A 247 21.49 29.97 24.90
N GLU A 248 22.72 29.94 25.39
CA GLU A 248 23.19 30.41 26.69
C GLU A 248 22.52 31.74 27.08
N GLU A 249 21.92 31.77 28.28
CA GLU A 249 21.56 33.00 28.95
C GLU A 249 22.83 33.85 29.17
N ASN A 250 22.97 34.92 28.40
CA ASN A 250 23.89 36.01 28.72
C ASN A 250 23.43 36.68 30.02
N ILE A 251 24.01 36.29 31.14
CA ILE A 251 23.91 36.99 32.42
C ILE A 251 24.80 38.24 32.34
N PRO A 252 24.28 39.47 32.48
CA PRO A 252 25.14 40.65 32.53
C PRO A 252 25.90 40.71 33.87
N PRO A 253 27.17 41.14 33.89
CA PRO A 253 27.93 41.23 35.13
C PRO A 253 27.34 42.31 36.04
N SER A 254 27.01 41.92 37.27
CA SER A 254 26.66 42.85 38.34
C SER A 254 27.93 43.55 38.85
N SER A 255 27.84 44.87 38.95
CA SER A 255 28.88 45.78 39.41
C SER A 255 29.37 45.47 40.82
N GLN A 256 30.69 45.36 40.99
CA GLN A 256 31.43 45.80 42.19
C GLN A 256 32.79 46.35 41.76
#